data_AF-A0A968XIM6-F1
#
_entry.id   AF-A0A968XIM6-F1
#
_cell.length_a   1.000
_cell.length_b   1.000
_cell.length_c   1.000
_cell.angle_alpha   90.00
_cell.angle_beta   90.00
_cell.angle_gamma   90.00
#
_symmetry.space_group_name_H-M   'P 1'
#
loop_
_entity.id
_entity.type
_entity.pdbx_description
1 polymer ?
#
loop_
_entity_poly.entity_id
_entity_poly.type
_entity_poly.pdbx_seq_one_letter_code
_entity_poly.pdbx_strand_id
1 'polypeptide(L)'
;MRTVPYIICRYRIAVDDTILSEVGQRQFFAENQGQNATYYTAGEKPNANALVMEFERIDTAKFEGLSFQVGYQPGYRRKTGYNPSADQRTFELVQDDHIKSAHVIAIPALGCMAIEDRNNENNIPQSIAVKGLRSILDFMFEDASFDVMHLTDGEVTNIVAGWELIQYDYQVRPLNPIRLSDFNELRSEAMKADRVAFDAGRLKPLSGETMQSSGGLVTETQQMVDAGYGQSGIRAITPEGDEARVPKAKFHMDKEKNFAEREKPRFLKIMFESDDGVVDKEKIVDTIGRFYGTD
;
A
#
# COMPACT_ATOMS: atom_id res chain seq x y z
N MET A 1 6.16 11.41 19.06
CA MET A 1 5.70 11.45 17.66
C MET A 1 5.22 10.07 17.24
N ARG A 2 4.01 9.94 16.72
CA ARG A 2 3.50 8.69 16.14
C ARG A 2 3.55 8.83 14.63
N THR A 3 4.01 7.82 13.91
CA THR A 3 3.95 7.81 12.45
C THR A 3 2.69 7.10 11.96
N VAL A 4 2.14 7.57 10.84
CA VAL A 4 0.95 7.02 10.21
C VAL A 4 1.32 6.50 8.82
N PRO A 5 1.08 5.21 8.54
CA PRO A 5 1.39 4.62 7.24
C PRO A 5 0.36 5.03 6.18
N TYR A 6 0.85 5.46 5.02
CA TYR A 6 0.07 5.69 3.82
C TYR A 6 0.58 4.83 2.67
N ILE A 7 -0.37 4.23 1.95
CA ILE A 7 -0.13 3.45 0.74
C ILE A 7 -0.25 4.37 -0.44
N ILE A 8 0.81 4.48 -1.22
CA ILE A 8 0.85 5.31 -2.41
C ILE A 8 0.47 4.46 -3.63
N CYS A 9 -0.46 4.95 -4.46
CA CYS A 9 -0.93 4.23 -5.65
C CYS A 9 -1.51 5.19 -6.71
N ARG A 10 -1.66 4.69 -7.93
CA ARG A 10 -2.48 5.32 -8.97
C ARG A 10 -3.93 4.88 -8.83
N TYR A 11 -4.83 5.71 -9.31
CA TYR A 11 -6.25 5.39 -9.34
C TYR A 11 -6.92 5.94 -10.59
N ARG A 12 -8.07 5.36 -10.92
CA ARG A 12 -8.97 5.82 -11.97
C ARG A 12 -10.41 5.72 -11.47
N ILE A 13 -11.17 6.78 -11.64
CA ILE A 13 -12.62 6.78 -11.49
C ILE A 13 -13.22 7.00 -12.87
N ALA A 14 -14.11 6.11 -13.32
CA ALA A 14 -14.87 6.27 -14.55
C ALA A 14 -16.37 6.05 -14.30
N VAL A 15 -17.20 6.72 -15.08
CA VAL A 15 -18.66 6.55 -15.14
C VAL A 15 -19.02 6.50 -16.63
N ASP A 16 -19.81 5.50 -17.04
CA ASP A 16 -20.19 5.28 -18.44
C ASP A 16 -18.94 5.24 -19.36
N ASP A 17 -17.91 4.47 -18.94
CA ASP A 17 -16.57 4.37 -19.55
C ASP A 17 -15.76 5.68 -19.64
N THR A 18 -16.31 6.80 -19.16
CA THR A 18 -15.67 8.11 -19.22
C THR A 18 -14.94 8.40 -17.91
N ILE A 19 -13.64 8.68 -18.00
CA ILE A 19 -12.83 9.04 -16.83
C ILE A 19 -13.34 10.38 -16.27
N LEU A 20 -13.67 10.41 -14.98
CA LEU A 20 -14.06 11.64 -14.32
C LEU A 20 -12.89 12.62 -14.31
N SER A 21 -13.14 13.83 -14.82
CA SER A 21 -12.19 14.94 -14.73
C SER A 21 -11.96 15.34 -13.27
N GLU A 22 -10.92 16.12 -12.99
CA GLU A 22 -10.68 16.70 -11.66
C GLU A 22 -11.93 17.41 -11.11
N VAL A 23 -12.59 18.22 -11.94
CA VAL A 23 -13.82 18.91 -11.58
C VAL A 23 -14.94 17.92 -11.27
N GLY A 24 -15.09 16.87 -12.08
CA GLY A 24 -16.11 15.84 -11.88
C GLY A 24 -15.88 15.03 -10.60
N GLN A 25 -14.64 14.69 -10.29
CA GLN A 25 -14.28 13.99 -9.05
C GLN A 25 -14.53 14.87 -7.82
N ARG A 26 -14.14 16.15 -7.88
CA ARG A 26 -14.41 17.12 -6.82
C ARG A 26 -15.91 17.28 -6.57
N GLN A 27 -16.70 17.42 -7.63
CA GLN A 27 -18.16 17.51 -7.53
C GLN A 27 -18.75 16.24 -6.92
N PHE A 28 -18.32 15.07 -7.39
CA PHE A 28 -18.74 13.78 -6.85
C PHE A 28 -18.53 13.68 -5.34
N PHE A 29 -17.31 13.96 -4.84
CA PHE A 29 -17.04 13.83 -3.41
C PHE A 29 -17.79 14.87 -2.57
N ALA A 30 -18.00 16.08 -3.09
CA ALA A 30 -18.76 17.13 -2.41
C ALA A 30 -20.26 16.78 -2.30
N GLU A 31 -20.87 16.27 -3.37
CA GLU A 31 -22.32 15.97 -3.41
C GLU A 31 -22.68 14.70 -2.64
N ASN A 32 -21.75 13.74 -2.55
CA ASN A 32 -22.00 12.43 -1.95
C ASN A 32 -21.46 12.29 -0.52
N GLN A 33 -20.96 13.38 0.07
CA GLN A 33 -20.52 13.39 1.46
C GLN A 33 -21.66 13.03 2.41
N GLY A 34 -21.41 12.08 3.32
CA GLY A 34 -22.37 11.62 4.32
C GLY A 34 -23.47 10.69 3.79
N GLN A 35 -23.49 10.38 2.50
CA GLN A 35 -24.46 9.44 1.94
C GLN A 35 -24.03 7.98 2.21
N ASN A 36 -24.94 7.18 2.75
CA ASN A 36 -24.68 5.77 3.04
C ASN A 36 -24.91 4.92 1.79
N ALA A 37 -23.83 4.31 1.30
CA ALA A 37 -23.88 3.25 0.30
C ALA A 37 -23.82 1.88 0.98
N THR A 38 -24.58 0.91 0.48
CA THR A 38 -24.50 -0.46 0.99
C THR A 38 -23.13 -1.05 0.68
N TYR A 39 -22.43 -1.54 1.70
CA TYR A 39 -21.12 -2.17 1.52
C TYR A 39 -21.28 -3.64 1.13
N TYR A 40 -21.02 -3.94 -0.15
CA TYR A 40 -21.13 -5.32 -0.64
C TYR A 40 -19.87 -6.13 -0.31
N THR A 41 -20.03 -7.14 0.53
CA THR A 41 -19.06 -8.24 0.65
C THR A 41 -19.78 -9.57 0.41
N ALA A 42 -19.16 -10.47 -0.33
CA ALA A 42 -19.65 -11.85 -0.47
C ALA A 42 -19.68 -12.49 0.94
N GLY A 43 -20.89 -12.72 1.46
CA GLY A 43 -21.12 -13.23 2.82
C GLY A 43 -21.77 -12.18 3.74
N GLU A 44 -23.10 -12.15 3.72
CA GLU A 44 -24.04 -11.70 4.76
C GLU A 44 -23.49 -10.83 5.91
N LYS A 45 -23.24 -9.55 5.65
CA LYS A 45 -23.37 -8.51 6.68
C LYS A 45 -24.52 -7.59 6.32
N PRO A 46 -25.77 -7.98 6.63
CA PRO A 46 -26.90 -7.08 6.46
C PRO A 46 -26.61 -5.76 7.19
N ASN A 47 -26.87 -4.64 6.53
CA ASN A 47 -26.74 -3.27 7.06
C ASN A 47 -25.31 -2.72 7.23
N ALA A 48 -24.30 -3.31 6.60
CA ALA A 48 -22.99 -2.67 6.54
C ALA A 48 -23.02 -1.53 5.49
N ASN A 49 -22.55 -0.35 5.87
CA ASN A 49 -22.52 0.83 4.99
C ASN A 49 -21.08 1.31 4.77
N ALA A 50 -20.86 1.93 3.62
CA ALA A 50 -19.70 2.77 3.33
C ALA A 50 -20.15 4.19 3.01
N LEU A 51 -19.33 5.18 3.35
CA LEU A 51 -19.62 6.58 3.10
C LEU A 51 -18.34 7.40 2.93
N VAL A 52 -18.44 8.52 2.23
CA VAL A 52 -17.40 9.55 2.20
C VAL A 52 -17.68 10.56 3.30
N MET A 53 -16.65 10.96 4.04
CA MET A 53 -16.74 11.92 5.14
C MET A 53 -15.62 12.95 5.05
N GLU A 54 -15.78 14.08 5.75
CA GLU A 54 -14.74 15.10 5.94
C GLU A 54 -14.05 15.53 4.64
N PHE A 55 -14.82 15.71 3.56
CA PHE A 55 -14.27 16.14 2.28
C PHE A 55 -13.81 17.60 2.35
N GLU A 56 -12.60 17.85 1.86
CA GLU A 56 -12.01 19.17 1.74
C GLU A 56 -11.05 19.23 0.53
N ARG A 57 -10.73 20.45 0.10
CA ARG A 57 -9.71 20.72 -0.91
C ARG A 57 -8.41 21.11 -0.22
N ILE A 58 -7.29 20.72 -0.82
CA ILE A 58 -5.94 21.08 -0.40
C ILE A 58 -5.25 21.71 -1.60
N ASP A 59 -4.93 22.99 -1.50
CA ASP A 59 -4.19 23.68 -2.55
C ASP A 59 -2.72 23.80 -2.13
N THR A 60 -1.80 23.13 -2.85
CA THR A 60 -0.36 23.37 -2.69
C THR A 60 0.16 24.26 -3.80
N ALA A 61 1.43 24.67 -3.71
CA ALA A 61 2.05 25.48 -4.76
C ALA A 61 2.08 24.80 -6.15
N LYS A 62 1.94 23.48 -6.20
CA LYS A 62 2.08 22.69 -7.43
C LYS A 62 0.83 21.90 -7.82
N PHE A 63 0.02 21.49 -6.85
CA PHE A 63 -1.07 20.54 -7.09
C PHE A 63 -2.33 20.93 -6.32
N GLU A 64 -3.50 20.72 -6.95
CA GLU A 64 -4.78 20.66 -6.24
C GLU A 64 -5.01 19.21 -5.77
N GLY A 65 -5.10 19.04 -4.46
CA GLY A 65 -5.40 17.79 -3.79
C GLY A 65 -6.83 17.76 -3.24
N LEU A 66 -7.35 16.56 -3.10
CA LEU A 66 -8.62 16.26 -2.43
C LEU A 66 -8.31 15.43 -1.18
N SER A 67 -8.87 15.82 -0.04
CA SER A 67 -8.75 15.08 1.22
C SER A 67 -10.13 14.67 1.69
N PHE A 68 -10.28 13.41 2.09
CA PHE A 68 -11.52 12.87 2.60
C PHE A 68 -11.27 11.59 3.40
N GLN A 69 -12.26 11.17 4.18
CA GLN A 69 -12.26 9.87 4.82
C GLN A 69 -13.25 8.92 4.16
N VAL A 70 -12.85 7.66 4.04
CA VAL A 70 -13.75 6.58 3.65
C VAL A 70 -14.17 5.86 4.92
N GLY A 71 -15.44 6.01 5.29
CA GLY A 71 -16.08 5.37 6.42
C GLY A 71 -16.58 3.97 6.08
N TYR A 72 -16.50 3.08 7.05
CA TYR A 72 -17.12 1.76 7.07
C TYR A 72 -17.87 1.59 8.38
N GLN A 73 -19.18 1.42 8.26
CA GLN A 73 -20.07 1.10 9.36
C GLN A 73 -20.41 -0.39 9.27
N PRO A 74 -19.93 -1.24 10.19
CA PRO A 74 -20.12 -2.69 10.11
C PRO A 74 -21.56 -3.13 10.42
N GLY A 75 -22.38 -2.28 11.03
CA GLY A 75 -23.75 -2.56 11.49
C GLY A 75 -23.82 -3.43 12.74
N TYR A 76 -22.98 -4.47 12.82
CA TYR A 76 -22.85 -5.34 13.97
C TYR A 76 -21.37 -5.68 14.26
N ARG A 77 -21.04 -5.85 15.54
CA ARG A 77 -19.76 -6.38 16.00
C ARG A 77 -19.93 -7.68 16.77
N ARG A 78 -18.95 -8.57 16.66
CA ARG A 78 -18.91 -9.83 17.42
C ARG A 78 -18.30 -9.56 18.80
N LYS A 79 -19.12 -9.60 19.84
CA LYS A 79 -18.69 -9.57 21.23
C LYS A 79 -18.32 -10.99 21.66
N THR A 80 -17.07 -11.18 22.08
CA THR A 80 -16.58 -12.46 22.59
C THR A 80 -16.58 -12.41 24.12
N GLY A 81 -17.25 -13.38 24.74
CA GLY A 81 -17.23 -13.59 26.18
C GLY A 81 -16.54 -14.89 26.54
N TYR A 82 -16.31 -15.10 27.83
CA TYR A 82 -15.90 -16.37 28.39
C TYR A 82 -16.88 -16.74 29.49
N ASN A 83 -17.47 -17.93 29.40
CA ASN A 83 -18.31 -18.49 30.45
C ASN A 83 -17.45 -19.43 31.31
N PRO A 84 -17.07 -19.03 32.54
CA PRO A 84 -16.20 -19.85 33.40
C PRO A 84 -16.86 -21.15 33.86
N SER A 85 -18.19 -21.18 33.97
CA SER A 85 -18.92 -22.36 34.44
C SER A 85 -19.01 -23.46 33.39
N ALA A 86 -18.97 -23.09 32.10
CA ALA A 86 -18.98 -24.03 30.98
C ALA A 86 -17.61 -24.20 30.32
N ASP A 87 -16.59 -23.47 30.78
CA ASP A 87 -15.26 -23.35 30.18
C ASP A 87 -15.30 -23.12 28.65
N GLN A 88 -16.17 -22.21 28.21
CA GLN A 88 -16.44 -21.99 26.79
C GLN A 88 -16.44 -20.51 26.43
N ARG A 89 -15.97 -20.23 25.21
CA ARG A 89 -16.10 -18.90 24.60
C ARG A 89 -17.53 -18.73 24.10
N THR A 90 -18.16 -17.63 24.49
CA THR A 90 -19.46 -17.22 23.96
C THR A 90 -19.27 -16.14 22.90
N PHE A 91 -20.17 -16.12 21.92
CA PHE A 91 -20.14 -15.13 20.85
C PHE A 91 -21.54 -14.55 20.69
N GLU A 92 -21.62 -13.23 20.76
CA GLU A 92 -22.87 -12.48 20.60
C GLU A 92 -22.65 -11.42 19.51
N LEU A 93 -23.61 -11.27 18.60
CA LEU A 93 -23.63 -10.16 17.66
C LEU A 93 -24.36 -8.99 18.33
N VAL A 94 -23.66 -7.88 18.49
CA VAL A 94 -24.21 -6.65 19.08
C VAL A 94 -24.24 -5.59 17.98
N GLN A 95 -25.34 -4.84 17.88
CA GLN A 95 -25.43 -3.71 16.97
C GLN A 95 -24.33 -2.70 17.28
N ASP A 96 -23.68 -2.20 16.24
CA ASP A 96 -22.54 -1.29 16.34
C ASP A 96 -22.76 -0.15 15.35
N ASP A 97 -22.97 1.05 15.88
CA ASP A 97 -23.09 2.28 15.11
C ASP A 97 -21.74 2.95 14.86
N HIS A 98 -20.65 2.41 15.43
CA HIS A 98 -19.30 2.93 15.27
C HIS A 98 -18.85 2.92 13.81
N ILE A 99 -18.38 4.08 13.35
CA ILE A 99 -17.80 4.23 12.01
C ILE A 99 -16.28 4.14 12.15
N LYS A 100 -15.70 3.18 11.43
CA LYS A 100 -14.25 3.11 11.25
C LYS A 100 -13.88 3.77 9.95
N SER A 101 -12.70 4.37 9.84
CA SER A 101 -12.34 5.10 8.64
C SER A 101 -10.87 5.00 8.24
N ALA A 102 -10.60 5.29 6.98
CA ALA A 102 -9.26 5.53 6.46
C ALA A 102 -9.24 6.89 5.77
N HIS A 103 -8.24 7.69 6.08
CA HIS A 103 -8.00 8.95 5.40
C HIS A 103 -7.41 8.69 4.01
N VAL A 104 -7.88 9.46 3.03
CA VAL A 104 -7.46 9.40 1.64
C VAL A 104 -7.10 10.81 1.19
N ILE A 105 -5.93 10.94 0.58
CA ILE A 105 -5.50 12.15 -0.12
C ILE A 105 -5.29 11.79 -1.58
N ALA A 106 -5.95 12.49 -2.50
CA ALA A 106 -5.86 12.25 -3.93
C ALA A 106 -5.40 13.51 -4.67
N ILE A 107 -4.66 13.34 -5.76
CA ILE A 107 -4.30 14.39 -6.72
C ILE A 107 -4.95 13.99 -8.05
N PRO A 108 -6.16 14.47 -8.35
CA PRO A 108 -6.92 14.02 -9.52
C PRO A 108 -6.21 14.26 -10.84
N ALA A 109 -5.54 15.40 -11.00
CA ALA A 109 -4.78 15.74 -12.21
C ALA A 109 -3.69 14.73 -12.56
N LEU A 110 -3.13 14.05 -11.55
CA LEU A 110 -2.09 13.02 -11.71
C LEU A 110 -2.65 11.59 -11.67
N GLY A 111 -3.94 11.41 -11.34
CA GLY A 111 -4.54 10.09 -11.13
C GLY A 111 -3.83 9.29 -10.04
N CYS A 112 -3.37 9.95 -8.97
CA CYS A 112 -2.65 9.30 -7.86
C CYS A 112 -3.24 9.65 -6.49
N MET A 113 -3.11 8.71 -5.54
CA MET A 113 -3.63 8.88 -4.19
C MET A 113 -2.76 8.18 -3.14
N ALA A 114 -2.89 8.66 -1.91
CA ALA A 114 -2.41 8.02 -0.71
C ALA A 114 -3.59 7.59 0.16
N ILE A 115 -3.60 6.32 0.57
CA ILE A 115 -4.62 5.78 1.47
C ILE A 115 -3.95 5.37 2.77
N GLU A 116 -4.49 5.85 3.89
CA GLU A 116 -4.07 5.44 5.21
C GLU A 116 -4.23 3.92 5.42
N ASP A 117 -3.20 3.26 5.97
CA ASP A 117 -3.19 1.80 6.17
C ASP A 117 -2.98 1.42 7.64
N ARG A 118 -3.98 1.72 8.46
CA ARG A 118 -4.05 1.29 9.86
C ARG A 118 -5.15 0.25 10.04
N ASN A 119 -4.98 -0.63 11.02
CA ASN A 119 -6.03 -1.58 11.40
C ASN A 119 -6.16 -1.57 12.93
N ASN A 120 -7.06 -0.74 13.43
CA ASN A 120 -7.30 -0.58 14.86
C ASN A 120 -8.80 -0.38 15.16
N GLU A 121 -9.12 0.11 16.35
CA GLU A 121 -10.50 0.33 16.77
C GLU A 121 -11.24 1.37 15.91
N ASN A 122 -10.56 2.44 15.51
CA ASN A 122 -11.15 3.55 14.75
C ASN A 122 -10.77 3.54 13.27
N ASN A 123 -9.73 2.81 12.89
CA ASN A 123 -9.23 2.81 11.52
C ASN A 123 -9.46 1.48 10.78
N ILE A 124 -9.79 1.59 9.50
CA ILE A 124 -9.84 0.46 8.57
C ILE A 124 -8.56 0.37 7.73
N PRO A 125 -8.13 -0.84 7.36
CA PRO A 125 -7.03 -1.00 6.40
C PRO A 125 -7.44 -0.49 5.02
N GLN A 126 -6.44 -0.12 4.24
CA GLN A 126 -6.58 0.44 2.88
C GLN A 126 -7.53 -0.33 1.96
N SER A 127 -7.64 -1.64 2.12
CA SER A 127 -8.31 -2.60 1.25
C SER A 127 -9.80 -2.62 1.53
N ILE A 128 -10.19 -2.32 2.78
CA ILE A 128 -11.58 -2.06 3.12
C ILE A 128 -11.96 -0.69 2.59
N ALA A 129 -11.09 0.32 2.70
CA ALA A 129 -11.34 1.66 2.15
C ALA A 129 -11.53 1.65 0.62
N VAL A 130 -10.65 0.96 -0.13
CA VAL A 130 -10.78 0.81 -1.60
C VAL A 130 -12.10 0.12 -1.98
N LYS A 131 -12.48 -0.95 -1.27
CA LYS A 131 -13.78 -1.61 -1.48
C LYS A 131 -14.96 -0.71 -1.11
N GLY A 132 -14.78 0.14 -0.09
CA GLY A 132 -15.76 1.12 0.36
C GLY A 132 -16.02 2.14 -0.74
N LEU A 133 -14.96 2.74 -1.29
CA LEU A 133 -15.05 3.66 -2.44
C LEU A 133 -15.72 3.01 -3.65
N ARG A 134 -15.34 1.77 -3.98
CA ARG A 134 -16.00 1.03 -5.07
C ARG A 134 -17.50 0.87 -4.80
N SER A 135 -17.88 0.44 -3.58
CA SER A 135 -19.30 0.27 -3.21
C SER A 135 -20.07 1.60 -3.25
N ILE A 136 -19.44 2.72 -2.89
CA ILE A 136 -20.05 4.05 -2.97
C ILE A 136 -20.28 4.43 -4.43
N LEU A 137 -19.30 4.21 -5.31
CA LEU A 137 -19.42 4.51 -6.73
C LEU A 137 -20.50 3.63 -7.41
N ASP A 138 -20.49 2.32 -7.16
CA ASP A 138 -21.48 1.37 -7.67
C ASP A 138 -22.91 1.68 -7.17
N PHE A 139 -23.04 2.30 -6.00
CA PHE A 139 -24.34 2.71 -5.46
C PHE A 139 -24.85 3.99 -6.12
N MET A 140 -23.96 4.93 -6.45
CA MET A 140 -24.34 6.23 -7.03
C MET A 140 -24.54 6.17 -8.54
N PHE A 141 -23.88 5.25 -9.23
CA PHE A 141 -23.91 5.14 -10.69
C PHE A 141 -24.03 3.67 -11.13
N GLU A 142 -24.84 3.42 -12.15
CA GLU A 142 -25.10 2.06 -12.67
C GLU A 142 -23.84 1.45 -13.31
N ASP A 143 -23.05 2.26 -14.03
CA ASP A 143 -21.84 1.83 -14.75
C ASP A 143 -20.59 2.62 -14.28
N ALA A 144 -20.33 2.63 -12.97
CA ALA A 144 -19.08 3.18 -12.43
C ALA A 144 -17.96 2.14 -12.36
N SER A 145 -16.72 2.61 -12.51
CA SER A 145 -15.51 1.84 -12.20
C SER A 145 -14.58 2.63 -11.27
N PHE A 146 -14.02 1.90 -10.30
CA PHE A 146 -12.93 2.38 -9.46
C PHE A 146 -11.77 1.40 -9.49
N ASP A 147 -10.69 1.83 -10.13
CA ASP A 147 -9.50 1.01 -10.32
C ASP A 147 -8.35 1.60 -9.53
N VAL A 148 -7.74 0.78 -8.69
CA VAL A 148 -6.53 1.12 -7.95
C VAL A 148 -5.39 0.33 -8.57
N MET A 149 -4.42 1.05 -9.11
CA MET A 149 -3.24 0.51 -9.74
C MET A 149 -2.06 0.81 -8.82
N HIS A 150 -1.50 -0.22 -8.21
CA HIS A 150 -0.27 -0.01 -7.43
C HIS A 150 0.94 0.12 -8.35
N LEU A 151 2.03 0.63 -7.79
CA LEU A 151 3.27 0.83 -8.52
C LEU A 151 3.81 -0.50 -9.06
N THR A 152 4.30 -0.45 -10.29
CA THR A 152 5.09 -1.52 -10.90
C THR A 152 6.46 -1.62 -10.23
N ASP A 153 7.12 -2.77 -10.34
CA ASP A 153 8.48 -2.96 -9.81
C ASP A 153 9.47 -1.94 -10.40
N GLY A 154 9.33 -1.60 -11.69
CA GLY A 154 10.15 -0.57 -12.35
C GLY A 154 9.91 0.83 -11.81
N GLU A 155 8.64 1.23 -11.59
CA GLU A 155 8.34 2.52 -10.95
C GLU A 155 8.88 2.58 -9.53
N VAL A 156 8.72 1.51 -8.74
CA VAL A 156 9.29 1.44 -7.39
C VAL A 156 10.80 1.59 -7.46
N THR A 157 11.50 0.83 -8.32
CA THR A 157 12.96 0.93 -8.48
C THR A 157 13.40 2.36 -8.84
N ASN A 158 12.69 3.03 -9.74
CA ASN A 158 12.98 4.41 -10.12
C ASN A 158 12.78 5.39 -8.96
N ILE A 159 11.67 5.25 -8.22
CA ILE A 159 11.35 6.10 -7.07
C ILE A 159 12.40 5.92 -5.96
N VAL A 160 12.81 4.67 -5.67
CA VAL A 160 13.77 4.39 -4.57
C VAL A 160 15.23 4.64 -4.94
N ALA A 161 15.56 4.85 -6.22
CA ALA A 161 16.95 4.95 -6.69
C ALA A 161 17.73 6.08 -5.99
N GLY A 162 17.06 7.17 -5.62
CA GLY A 162 17.65 8.32 -4.92
C GLY A 162 17.48 8.32 -3.39
N TRP A 163 17.00 7.24 -2.80
CA TRP A 163 16.70 7.19 -1.36
C TRP A 163 17.84 6.61 -0.53
N GLU A 164 17.94 7.02 0.73
CA GLU A 164 18.90 6.46 1.67
C GLU A 164 18.37 5.15 2.23
N LEU A 165 19.02 4.01 1.92
CA LEU A 165 18.57 2.72 2.41
C LEU A 165 18.97 2.51 3.87
N ILE A 166 17.98 2.19 4.71
CA ILE A 166 18.19 1.83 6.12
C ILE A 166 18.03 0.33 6.35
N GLN A 167 17.39 -0.38 5.43
CA GLN A 167 17.30 -1.85 5.44
C GLN A 167 17.05 -2.40 4.03
N TYR A 168 17.71 -3.50 3.70
CA TYR A 168 17.42 -4.29 2.50
C TYR A 168 17.24 -5.75 2.89
N ASP A 169 16.04 -6.28 2.72
CA ASP A 169 15.72 -7.69 2.97
C ASP A 169 15.69 -8.45 1.65
N TYR A 170 16.36 -9.60 1.57
CA TYR A 170 16.32 -10.44 0.37
C TYR A 170 16.08 -11.91 0.71
N GLN A 171 15.68 -12.66 -0.31
CA GLN A 171 15.71 -14.12 -0.31
C GLN A 171 15.93 -14.59 -1.75
N VAL A 172 17.01 -15.32 -1.98
CA VAL A 172 17.45 -15.77 -3.31
C VAL A 172 17.72 -17.27 -3.32
N ARG A 173 17.59 -17.91 -4.48
CA ARG A 173 17.89 -19.34 -4.69
C ARG A 173 19.01 -19.52 -5.72
N PRO A 174 19.66 -20.69 -5.78
CA PRO A 174 20.68 -20.96 -6.78
C PRO A 174 20.14 -20.80 -8.21
N LEU A 175 21.01 -20.36 -9.11
CA LEU A 175 20.71 -20.22 -10.54
C LEU A 175 20.46 -21.58 -11.19
N ASN A 176 19.57 -21.58 -12.19
CA ASN A 176 19.22 -22.78 -12.98
C ASN A 176 19.22 -22.43 -14.46
N PRO A 177 20.02 -23.16 -15.26
CA PRO A 177 21.28 -22.66 -15.79
C PRO A 177 21.11 -21.33 -16.55
N ILE A 178 21.42 -20.23 -15.86
CA ILE A 178 21.56 -18.90 -16.49
C ILE A 178 22.80 -18.22 -15.92
N ARG A 179 23.42 -17.36 -16.72
CA ARG A 179 24.57 -16.52 -16.36
C ARG A 179 24.06 -15.11 -16.07
N LEU A 180 24.42 -14.55 -14.91
CA LEU A 180 24.05 -13.19 -14.52
C LEU A 180 25.31 -12.34 -14.32
N SER A 181 26.06 -12.64 -13.26
CA SER A 181 27.35 -12.04 -12.92
C SER A 181 28.28 -13.12 -12.36
N ASP A 182 29.59 -12.90 -12.41
CA ASP A 182 30.57 -13.84 -11.86
C ASP A 182 30.35 -14.05 -10.35
N PHE A 183 29.92 -13.00 -9.63
CA PHE A 183 29.59 -13.11 -8.20
C PHE A 183 28.36 -14.00 -7.97
N ASN A 184 27.29 -13.81 -8.74
CA ASN A 184 26.07 -14.60 -8.62
C ASN A 184 26.28 -16.07 -9.02
N GLU A 185 27.19 -16.33 -9.97
CA GLU A 185 27.64 -17.67 -10.32
C GLU A 185 28.36 -18.34 -9.17
N LEU A 186 29.41 -17.70 -8.64
CA LEU A 186 30.18 -18.22 -7.50
C LEU A 186 29.28 -18.48 -6.29
N ARG A 187 28.36 -17.56 -5.98
CA ARG A 187 27.37 -17.75 -4.91
C ARG A 187 26.46 -18.93 -5.21
N SER A 188 25.94 -19.04 -6.43
CA SER A 188 25.07 -20.15 -6.82
C SER A 188 25.78 -21.50 -6.75
N GLU A 189 27.06 -21.57 -7.11
CA GLU A 189 27.86 -22.79 -7.03
C GLU A 189 28.11 -23.20 -5.59
N ALA A 190 28.48 -22.25 -4.73
CA ALA A 190 28.65 -22.49 -3.29
C ALA A 190 27.35 -23.02 -2.66
N MET A 191 26.21 -22.39 -2.93
CA MET A 191 24.92 -22.87 -2.43
C MET A 191 24.59 -24.29 -2.90
N LYS A 192 24.90 -24.63 -4.16
CA LYS A 192 24.68 -25.99 -4.70
C LYS A 192 25.60 -27.01 -4.03
N ALA A 193 26.88 -26.67 -3.85
CA ALA A 193 27.86 -27.52 -3.19
C ALA A 193 27.44 -27.84 -1.75
N ASP A 194 26.96 -26.84 -1.02
CA ASP A 194 26.53 -26.96 0.37
C ASP A 194 25.08 -27.45 0.54
N ARG A 195 24.39 -27.76 -0.57
CA ARG A 195 22.97 -28.18 -0.60
C ARG A 195 22.02 -27.17 0.06
N VAL A 196 22.34 -25.88 -0.06
CA VAL A 196 21.52 -24.76 0.41
C VAL A 196 20.39 -24.47 -0.59
N ALA A 197 19.14 -24.61 -0.15
CA ALA A 197 17.97 -24.39 -1.00
C ALA A 197 17.74 -22.91 -1.33
N PHE A 198 17.91 -22.03 -0.35
CA PHE A 198 17.82 -20.58 -0.52
C PHE A 198 18.70 -19.88 0.51
N ASP A 199 19.12 -18.66 0.19
CA ASP A 199 19.86 -17.76 1.05
C ASP A 199 18.99 -16.52 1.31
N ALA A 200 18.87 -16.13 2.58
CA ALA A 200 18.05 -15.00 3.00
C ALA A 200 18.82 -14.15 3.98
N GLY A 201 18.74 -12.83 3.79
CA GLY A 201 19.49 -11.90 4.60
C GLY A 201 18.75 -10.58 4.78
N ARG A 202 19.21 -9.86 5.81
CA ARG A 202 18.84 -8.48 6.08
C ARG A 202 20.11 -7.66 6.16
N LEU A 203 20.29 -6.77 5.19
CA LEU A 203 21.38 -5.82 5.15
C LEU A 203 20.96 -4.53 5.86
N LYS A 204 21.87 -3.96 6.62
CA LYS A 204 21.73 -2.67 7.31
C LYS A 204 23.00 -1.86 7.09
N PRO A 205 22.92 -0.53 7.06
CA PRO A 205 24.12 0.30 7.00
C PRO A 205 24.96 0.12 8.27
N LEU A 206 26.24 0.49 8.16
CA LEU A 206 27.10 0.66 9.33
C LEU A 206 26.56 1.78 10.22
N SER A 207 26.92 1.77 11.50
CA SER A 207 26.42 2.75 12.46
C SER A 207 26.83 4.17 12.05
N GLY A 208 25.84 5.03 11.79
CA GLY A 208 26.06 6.41 11.35
C GLY A 208 26.32 6.58 9.86
N GLU A 209 26.27 5.50 9.07
CA GLU A 209 26.40 5.53 7.62
C GLU A 209 25.06 5.27 6.92
N THR A 210 25.04 5.47 5.61
CA THR A 210 23.90 5.16 4.74
C THR A 210 24.26 4.03 3.78
N MET A 211 23.28 3.22 3.38
CA MET A 211 23.46 2.19 2.37
C MET A 211 22.90 2.71 1.05
N GLN A 212 23.68 2.57 -0.02
CA GLN A 212 23.25 2.92 -1.37
C GLN A 212 22.53 1.74 -2.03
N SER A 213 21.59 2.04 -2.92
CA SER A 213 20.88 1.05 -3.75
C SER A 213 21.75 0.48 -4.87
N SER A 214 22.80 1.20 -5.27
CA SER A 214 23.72 0.84 -6.34
C SER A 214 25.05 0.29 -5.81
N GLY A 215 25.53 -0.77 -6.46
CA GLY A 215 26.75 -1.49 -6.12
C GLY A 215 26.59 -2.61 -5.09
N GLY A 216 27.65 -3.42 -4.98
CA GLY A 216 27.82 -4.44 -3.93
C GLY A 216 26.69 -5.47 -3.84
N LEU A 217 26.49 -6.02 -2.63
CA LEU A 217 25.53 -7.10 -2.37
C LEU A 217 24.08 -6.74 -2.74
N VAL A 218 23.69 -5.46 -2.64
CA VAL A 218 22.34 -5.01 -3.00
C VAL A 218 22.11 -5.18 -4.49
N THR A 219 23.02 -4.71 -5.34
CA THR A 219 22.90 -4.89 -6.79
C THR A 219 22.97 -6.35 -7.21
N GLU A 220 23.89 -7.13 -6.63
CA GLU A 220 24.02 -8.55 -6.97
C GLU A 220 22.76 -9.35 -6.64
N THR A 221 22.17 -9.11 -5.46
CA THR A 221 20.89 -9.74 -5.07
C THR A 221 19.74 -9.23 -5.93
N GLN A 222 19.70 -7.95 -6.28
CA GLN A 222 18.66 -7.41 -7.14
C GLN A 222 18.69 -8.04 -8.54
N GLN A 223 19.87 -8.29 -9.13
CA GLN A 223 19.96 -9.02 -10.40
C GLN A 223 19.33 -10.43 -10.33
N MET A 224 19.50 -11.14 -9.20
CA MET A 224 18.85 -12.43 -9.00
C MET A 224 17.33 -12.30 -8.87
N VAL A 225 16.84 -11.26 -8.17
CA VAL A 225 15.40 -10.94 -8.09
C VAL A 225 14.85 -10.63 -9.47
N ASP A 226 15.55 -9.81 -10.24
CA ASP A 226 15.19 -9.40 -11.60
C ASP A 226 15.07 -10.59 -12.54
N ALA A 227 15.94 -11.59 -12.37
CA ALA A 227 15.90 -12.86 -13.10
C ALA A 227 14.87 -13.89 -12.57
N GLY A 228 14.10 -13.57 -11.52
CA GLY A 228 13.08 -14.45 -10.92
C GLY A 228 13.63 -15.49 -9.94
N TYR A 229 14.88 -15.36 -9.51
CA TYR A 229 15.54 -16.24 -8.54
C TYR A 229 15.49 -15.68 -7.12
N GLY A 230 14.73 -14.63 -6.87
CA GLY A 230 14.57 -14.10 -5.53
C GLY A 230 13.41 -13.12 -5.38
N GLN A 231 13.28 -12.62 -4.16
CA GLN A 231 12.43 -11.48 -3.81
C GLN A 231 13.20 -10.54 -2.89
N SER A 232 12.96 -9.24 -3.02
CA SER A 232 13.55 -8.19 -2.17
C SER A 232 12.50 -7.26 -1.58
N GLY A 233 12.84 -6.66 -0.45
CA GLY A 233 12.09 -5.61 0.22
C GLY A 233 13.05 -4.54 0.75
N ILE A 234 12.55 -3.31 0.84
CA ILE A 234 13.35 -2.13 1.15
C ILE A 234 12.70 -1.35 2.29
N ARG A 235 13.53 -0.80 3.16
CA ARG A 235 13.18 0.31 4.05
C ARG A 235 14.20 1.42 3.80
N ALA A 236 13.73 2.64 3.59
CA ALA A 236 14.56 3.77 3.21
C ALA A 236 14.04 5.07 3.82
N ILE A 237 14.83 6.14 3.74
CA ILE A 237 14.43 7.50 4.06
C ILE A 237 14.26 8.26 2.75
N THR A 238 13.10 8.89 2.55
CA THR A 238 12.84 9.76 1.39
C THR A 238 13.68 11.04 1.49
N PRO A 239 13.87 11.80 0.39
CA PRO A 239 14.58 13.08 0.43
C PRO A 239 13.99 14.09 1.43
N GLU A 240 12.71 13.96 1.78
CA GLU A 240 11.98 14.79 2.74
C GLU A 240 12.15 14.33 4.20
N GLY A 241 12.85 13.21 4.44
CA GLY A 241 13.07 12.64 5.76
C GLY A 241 11.99 11.67 6.23
N ASP A 242 11.00 11.34 5.38
CA ASP A 242 9.98 10.36 5.73
C ASP A 242 10.50 8.93 5.59
N GLU A 243 10.07 8.04 6.46
CA GLU A 243 10.41 6.62 6.30
C GLU A 243 9.52 5.98 5.24
N ALA A 244 10.15 5.34 4.26
CA ALA A 244 9.49 4.58 3.22
C ALA A 244 9.76 3.08 3.36
N ARG A 245 8.78 2.26 2.97
CA ARG A 245 8.87 0.81 2.98
C ARG A 245 8.23 0.20 1.75
N VAL A 246 8.99 -0.68 1.10
CA VAL A 246 8.52 -1.61 0.08
C VAL A 246 8.59 -3.02 0.68
N PRO A 247 7.48 -3.63 1.08
CA PRO A 247 7.49 -4.97 1.63
C PRO A 247 8.09 -5.99 0.66
N LYS A 248 8.86 -6.94 1.20
CA LYS A 248 9.33 -8.09 0.42
C LYS A 248 8.14 -8.94 0.00
N ALA A 249 8.03 -9.24 -1.29
CA ALA A 249 7.01 -10.14 -1.80
C ALA A 249 7.23 -11.57 -1.28
N LYS A 250 6.20 -12.41 -1.38
CA LYS A 250 6.32 -13.81 -0.97
C LYS A 250 7.29 -14.53 -1.89
N PHE A 251 8.32 -15.14 -1.31
CA PHE A 251 9.27 -15.94 -2.06
C PHE A 251 8.72 -17.34 -2.35
N HIS A 252 8.98 -17.84 -3.56
CA HIS A 252 8.70 -19.20 -3.98
C HIS A 252 9.97 -19.85 -4.54
N MET A 253 10.09 -21.17 -4.40
CA MET A 253 11.19 -21.93 -5.02
C MET A 253 11.06 -22.01 -6.53
N ASP A 254 9.87 -21.77 -7.07
CA ASP A 254 9.53 -21.75 -8.48
C ASP A 254 9.75 -20.35 -9.07
N LYS A 255 10.49 -20.28 -10.17
CA LYS A 255 10.85 -19.03 -10.87
C LYS A 255 9.62 -18.32 -11.43
N GLU A 256 8.70 -19.07 -12.03
CA GLU A 256 7.50 -18.50 -12.65
C GLU A 256 6.57 -17.92 -11.58
N LYS A 257 6.48 -18.58 -10.42
CA LYS A 257 5.75 -18.04 -9.27
C LYS A 257 6.39 -16.76 -8.74
N ASN A 258 7.72 -16.67 -8.72
CA ASN A 258 8.38 -15.42 -8.32
C ASN A 258 8.10 -14.26 -9.29
N PHE A 259 8.08 -14.51 -10.60
CA PHE A 259 7.66 -13.51 -11.58
C PHE A 259 6.20 -13.10 -11.39
N ALA A 260 5.30 -14.08 -11.25
CA ALA A 260 3.89 -13.80 -11.00
C ALA A 260 3.67 -13.00 -9.70
N GLU A 261 4.47 -13.22 -8.64
CA GLU A 261 4.42 -12.38 -7.44
C GLU A 261 4.97 -10.96 -7.66
N ARG A 262 5.89 -10.75 -8.60
CA ARG A 262 6.41 -9.41 -8.95
C ARG A 262 5.45 -8.62 -9.84
N GLU A 263 4.67 -9.31 -10.66
CA GLU A 263 3.57 -8.73 -11.42
C GLU A 263 2.40 -8.31 -10.52
N LYS A 264 2.31 -8.88 -9.31
CA LYS A 264 1.32 -8.41 -8.34
C LYS A 264 1.62 -6.99 -7.91
N PRO A 265 0.57 -6.23 -7.58
CA PRO A 265 0.74 -4.83 -7.22
C PRO A 265 1.66 -4.64 -6.01
N ARG A 266 2.67 -3.75 -6.11
CA ARG A 266 3.60 -3.45 -5.02
C ARG A 266 3.15 -2.25 -4.22
N PHE A 267 3.13 -2.41 -2.90
CA PHE A 267 2.76 -1.35 -1.99
C PHE A 267 4.00 -0.54 -1.61
N LEU A 268 4.06 0.72 -2.04
CA LEU A 268 4.94 1.70 -1.44
C LEU A 268 4.23 2.31 -0.23
N LYS A 269 4.78 2.08 0.96
CA LYS A 269 4.31 2.65 2.22
C LYS A 269 5.18 3.83 2.61
N ILE A 270 4.60 4.99 2.86
CA ILE A 270 5.29 6.15 3.44
C ILE A 270 4.74 6.38 4.84
N MET A 271 5.63 6.59 5.80
CA MET A 271 5.31 6.84 7.20
C MET A 271 5.39 8.34 7.44
N PHE A 272 4.23 8.99 7.50
CA PHE A 272 4.17 10.42 7.81
C PHE A 272 4.10 10.63 9.32
N GLU A 273 4.82 11.61 9.83
CA GLU A 273 4.67 12.01 11.22
C GLU A 273 3.29 12.60 11.47
N SER A 274 2.72 12.30 12.64
CA SER A 274 1.47 12.87 13.11
C SER A 274 1.66 13.55 14.45
N ASP A 275 1.04 14.72 14.58
CA ASP A 275 0.88 15.43 15.84
C ASP A 275 -0.55 15.21 16.34
N ASP A 276 -0.69 14.62 17.52
CA ASP A 276 -1.98 14.17 18.08
C ASP A 276 -2.88 13.36 17.12
N GLY A 277 -2.28 12.66 16.15
CA GLY A 277 -2.99 11.84 15.17
C GLY A 277 -3.44 12.60 13.91
N VAL A 278 -3.15 13.89 13.82
CA VAL A 278 -3.34 14.70 12.62
C VAL A 278 -2.04 14.69 11.81
N VAL A 279 -2.15 14.35 10.53
CA VAL A 279 -1.03 14.41 9.58
C VAL A 279 -1.09 15.70 8.78
N ASP A 280 0.09 16.21 8.41
CA ASP A 280 0.20 17.34 7.49
C ASP A 280 -0.22 16.90 6.07
N LYS A 281 -1.39 17.38 5.65
CA LYS A 281 -2.03 16.97 4.40
C LYS A 281 -1.34 17.59 3.19
N GLU A 282 -0.84 18.83 3.31
CA GLU A 282 -0.09 19.51 2.25
C GLU A 282 1.23 18.77 1.99
N LYS A 283 1.93 18.35 3.06
CA LYS A 283 3.13 17.51 2.94
C LYS A 283 2.83 16.21 2.18
N ILE A 284 1.71 15.55 2.47
CA ILE A 284 1.34 14.31 1.77
C ILE A 284 1.07 14.59 0.28
N VAL A 285 0.34 15.65 -0.07
CA VAL A 285 0.11 16.06 -1.46
C VAL A 285 1.44 16.31 -2.18
N ASP A 286 2.34 17.08 -1.58
CA ASP A 286 3.63 17.38 -2.18
C ASP A 286 4.51 16.12 -2.36
N THR A 287 4.52 15.21 -1.38
CA THR A 287 5.27 13.95 -1.46
C THR A 287 4.73 13.05 -2.56
N ILE A 288 3.41 12.85 -2.65
CA ILE A 288 2.80 12.07 -3.73
C ILE A 288 3.04 12.73 -5.09
N GLY A 289 2.87 14.04 -5.16
CA GLY A 289 3.04 14.84 -6.36
C GLY A 289 4.46 14.74 -6.93
N ARG A 290 5.49 14.61 -6.10
CA ARG A 290 6.87 14.35 -6.56
C ARG A 290 7.06 12.96 -7.15
N PHE A 291 6.38 11.95 -6.61
CA PHE A 291 6.53 10.58 -7.11
C PHE A 291 5.87 10.36 -8.47
N TYR A 292 4.78 11.09 -8.77
CA TYR A 292 4.01 10.89 -10.00
C TYR A 292 4.02 12.08 -10.97
N GLY A 293 4.34 13.28 -10.50
CA GLY A 293 4.32 14.52 -11.28
C GLY A 293 5.66 14.86 -11.92
N THR A 294 6.40 13.85 -12.39
CA THR A 294 7.64 14.08 -13.14
C THR A 294 7.32 14.58 -14.55
N ASP A 295 7.43 15.89 -14.72
CA ASP A 295 8.15 16.50 -15.85
C ASP A 295 9.60 16.79 -15.41
#